data_AF-A0A383CLJ1-F1
#
_entry.id   AF-A0A383CLJ1-F1
#
_cell.length_a   1.000
_cell.length_b   1.000
_cell.length_c   1.000
_cell.angle_alpha   90.00
_cell.angle_beta   90.00
_cell.angle_gamma   90.00
#
_symmetry.space_group_name_H-M   'P 1'
#
loop_
_entity.id
_entity.type
_entity.pdbx_description
1 polymer ?
#
loop_
_entity_poly.entity_id
_entity_poly.type
_entity_poly.pdbx_seq_one_letter_code
_entity_poly.pdbx_strand_id
1 'polypeptide(L)' 'IVTELELAHDIHQLMGSYLGGVHLELTGEDVTECTGGARGLTDADLARAYKSTVDPRLNYEQAMEIAMRIAGLGKGRNQG' A
#
# COMPACT_ATOMS: atom_id res chain seq x y z
N ILE A 1 3.69 -5.44 -0.69
CA ILE A 1 3.24 -4.05 -0.89
C ILE A 1 3.88 -3.11 0.13
N VAL A 2 3.45 -3.07 1.39
CA VAL A 2 3.97 -2.09 2.39
C VAL A 2 5.49 -2.19 2.57
N THR A 3 6.02 -3.40 2.75
CA THR A 3 7.47 -3.60 2.90
C THR A 3 8.26 -3.11 1.70
N GLU A 4 7.75 -3.27 0.48
CA GLU A 4 8.41 -2.79 -0.73
C GLU A 4 8.43 -1.26 -0.79
N LEU A 5 7.33 -0.61 -0.40
CA LEU A 5 7.27 0.85 -0.28
C LEU A 5 8.32 1.37 0.71
N GLU A 6 8.40 0.76 1.90
CA GLU A 6 9.35 1.14 2.95
C GLU A 6 10.80 0.94 2.48
N LEU A 7 11.11 -0.21 1.87
CA LEU A 7 12.43 -0.49 1.32
C LEU A 7 12.80 0.45 0.17
N ALA A 8 11.87 0.74 -0.75
CA ALA A 8 12.12 1.67 -1.84
C ALA A 8 12.43 3.07 -1.29
N HIS A 9 11.71 3.52 -0.27
CA HIS A 9 12.02 4.77 0.41
C HIS A 9 13.43 4.76 1.03
N ASP A 10 13.76 3.73 1.80
CA ASP A 10 15.06 3.60 2.47
C ASP A 10 16.23 3.56 1.47
N ILE A 11 16.07 2.84 0.35
CA ILE A 11 17.06 2.80 -0.72
C ILE A 11 17.23 4.18 -1.35
N HIS A 12 16.13 4.87 -1.66
CA HIS A 12 16.21 6.21 -2.23
C HIS A 12 16.96 7.17 -1.29
N GLN A 13 16.69 7.11 0.02
CA GLN A 13 17.39 7.90 1.04
C GLN A 13 18.88 7.56 1.10
N LEU A 14 19.23 6.27 1.14
CA LEU A 14 20.62 5.80 1.18
C LEU A 14 21.41 6.28 -0.05
N MET A 15 20.75 6.34 -1.20
CA MET A 15 21.35 6.76 -2.48
C MET A 15 21.33 8.27 -2.70
N GLY A 16 20.85 9.07 -1.74
CA GLY A 16 20.72 10.52 -1.89
C GLY A 16 19.74 10.96 -2.98
N SER A 17 18.80 10.09 -3.35
CA SER A 17 17.80 10.29 -4.39
C SER A 17 16.40 10.45 -3.78
N TYR A 18 15.38 10.65 -4.61
CA TYR A 18 14.00 10.85 -4.16
C TYR A 18 13.07 9.79 -4.73
N LEU A 19 12.25 9.16 -3.87
CA LEU A 19 11.14 8.31 -4.31
C LEU A 19 10.05 9.22 -4.91
N GLY A 20 10.07 9.37 -6.24
CA GLY A 20 9.25 10.33 -6.97
C GLY A 20 7.75 10.01 -7.01
N GLY A 21 7.37 8.77 -6.73
CA GLY A 21 5.98 8.34 -6.72
C GLY A 21 5.87 6.83 -6.55
N VAL A 22 4.63 6.36 -6.42
CA VAL A 22 4.28 4.94 -6.41
C VAL A 22 3.13 4.69 -7.37
N HIS A 23 3.06 3.49 -7.91
CA HIS A 23 1.95 3.02 -8.72
C HIS A 23 1.24 1.91 -7.96
N LEU A 24 -0.09 2.01 -7.85
CA LEU A 24 -0.92 1.07 -7.10
C LEU A 24 -2.17 0.75 -7.92
N GLU A 25 -2.63 -0.50 -7.85
CA GLU A 25 -3.94 -0.90 -8.34
C GLU A 25 -4.95 -0.90 -7.20
N LEU A 26 -6.02 -0.13 -7.36
CA LEU A 26 -7.05 0.03 -6.34
C LEU A 26 -8.45 0.17 -6.94
N THR A 27 -9.46 -0.06 -6.12
CA THR A 27 -10.86 0.18 -6.46
C THR A 27 -11.62 0.79 -5.28
N GLY A 28 -12.66 1.59 -5.58
CA GLY A 28 -13.59 2.12 -4.59
C GLY A 28 -14.67 1.13 -4.15
N GLU A 29 -14.71 -0.06 -4.75
CA GLU A 29 -15.62 -1.13 -4.34
C GLU A 29 -15.15 -1.84 -3.05
N ASP A 30 -16.10 -2.33 -2.24
CA ASP A 30 -15.78 -3.20 -1.09
C ASP A 30 -15.41 -4.60 -1.60
N VAL A 31 -14.13 -4.76 -1.97
CA VAL A 31 -13.55 -6.01 -2.44
C VAL A 31 -12.62 -6.64 -1.40
N THR A 32 -12.46 -7.96 -1.52
CA THR A 32 -11.49 -8.76 -0.75
C THR A 32 -10.52 -9.40 -1.74
N GLU A 33 -9.63 -8.59 -2.30
CA GLU A 33 -8.69 -9.03 -3.34
C GLU A 33 -7.25 -9.13 -2.80
N CYS A 34 -6.86 -8.28 -1.84
CA CYS A 34 -5.57 -8.34 -1.16
C CYS A 34 -5.72 -8.74 0.32
N THR A 35 -4.77 -9.50 0.86
CA THR A 35 -4.71 -9.87 2.28
C THR A 35 -4.11 -8.76 3.15
N GLY A 36 -4.29 -8.88 4.47
CA GLY A 36 -3.82 -7.91 5.45
C GLY A 36 -4.66 -6.64 5.48
N GLY A 37 -3.99 -5.49 5.64
CA GLY A 37 -4.62 -4.20 5.89
C GLY A 37 -5.19 -4.07 7.31
N ALA A 38 -5.81 -2.94 7.62
CA ALA A 38 -6.38 -2.66 8.95
C ALA A 38 -7.40 -3.71 9.45
N ARG A 39 -8.16 -4.34 8.54
CA ARG A 39 -9.10 -5.44 8.86
C ARG A 39 -8.44 -6.81 8.99
N GLY A 40 -7.16 -6.96 8.63
CA GLY A 40 -6.44 -8.22 8.72
C GLY A 40 -7.01 -9.32 7.82
N LEU A 41 -7.38 -8.99 6.57
CA LEU A 41 -7.99 -9.95 5.64
C LEU A 41 -7.09 -11.18 5.45
N THR A 42 -7.69 -12.36 5.55
CA THR A 42 -7.03 -13.64 5.36
C THR A 42 -7.32 -14.21 3.98
N ASP A 43 -6.62 -15.28 3.60
CA ASP A 43 -6.88 -16.00 2.34
C ASP A 43 -8.32 -16.50 2.23
N ALA A 44 -8.92 -16.89 3.36
CA ALA A 44 -10.30 -17.37 3.40
C ALA A 44 -11.31 -16.25 3.09
N ASP A 45 -10.98 -15.01 3.46
CA ASP A 45 -11.85 -13.86 3.21
C ASP A 45 -11.90 -13.47 1.72
N LEU A 46 -10.91 -13.88 0.92
CA LEU A 46 -10.84 -13.53 -0.49
C LEU A 46 -12.06 -14.04 -1.27
N ALA A 47 -12.58 -15.22 -0.93
CA ALA A 47 -13.74 -15.82 -1.60
C ALA A 47 -15.04 -14.99 -1.49
N ARG A 48 -15.10 -14.02 -0.55
CA ARG A 48 -16.29 -13.19 -0.31
C ARG A 48 -16.57 -12.20 -1.43
N ALA A 49 -15.53 -11.52 -1.92
CA ALA A 49 -15.67 -10.40 -2.83
C ALA A 49 -14.42 -10.19 -3.72
N TYR A 50 -13.86 -11.27 -4.25
CA TYR A 50 -12.84 -11.20 -5.30
C TYR A 50 -13.50 -10.97 -6.66
N LYS A 51 -13.29 -9.81 -7.29
CA LYS A 51 -14.01 -9.43 -8.52
C LYS A 51 -13.12 -9.17 -9.72
N SER A 52 -11.86 -8.80 -9.51
CA SER A 52 -10.89 -8.61 -10.58
C SER A 52 -10.71 -9.90 -11.38
N THR A 53 -10.62 -9.77 -12.70
CA THR A 53 -10.27 -10.88 -13.61
C THR A 53 -8.77 -10.95 -13.89
N VAL A 54 -8.01 -9.95 -13.43
CA VAL A 54 -6.57 -9.85 -13.58
C VAL A 54 -5.97 -9.77 -12.17
N ASP A 55 -5.20 -8.74 -11.87
CA ASP A 55 -4.50 -8.61 -10.61
C ASP A 55 -5.42 -8.15 -9.47
N PRO A 56 -5.14 -8.58 -8.23
CA PRO A 56 -5.90 -8.18 -7.05
C PRO A 56 -5.68 -6.70 -6.75
N ARG A 57 -6.78 -5.97 -6.50
CA ARG A 57 -6.74 -4.54 -6.22
C ARG A 57 -6.90 -4.26 -4.73
N LEU A 58 -6.28 -3.17 -4.29
CA LEU A 58 -6.50 -2.64 -2.94
C LEU A 58 -7.93 -2.12 -2.81
N ASN A 59 -8.59 -2.45 -1.70
CA ASN A 59 -9.84 -1.79 -1.31
C ASN A 59 -9.56 -0.42 -0.68
N TYR A 60 -10.63 0.34 -0.42
CA TYR A 60 -10.56 1.69 0.14
C TYR A 60 -9.69 1.80 1.40
N GLU A 61 -9.88 0.89 2.36
CA GLU A 61 -9.16 0.94 3.63
C GLU A 61 -7.66 0.64 3.46
N GLN A 62 -7.33 -0.36 2.65
CA GLN A 62 -5.94 -0.69 2.34
C GLN A 62 -5.25 0.46 1.57
N ALA A 63 -5.96 1.10 0.64
CA ALA A 63 -5.45 2.26 -0.09
C ALA A 63 -5.21 3.46 0.85
N MET A 64 -6.13 3.71 1.78
CA MET A 64 -5.99 4.78 2.78
C MET A 64 -4.82 4.52 3.73
N GLU A 65 -4.64 3.27 4.17
CA GLU A 65 -3.49 2.88 4.99
C GLU A 65 -2.17 3.19 4.29
N ILE A 66 -2.03 2.81 3.01
CA ILE A 66 -0.83 3.09 2.22
C ILE A 66 -0.62 4.59 2.05
N ALA A 67 -1.68 5.36 1.77
CA ALA A 67 -1.58 6.82 1.66
C ALA A 67 -1.08 7.47 2.95
N MET A 68 -1.58 7.04 4.11
CA MET A 68 -1.13 7.52 5.41
C MET A 68 0.33 7.15 5.71
N ARG A 69 0.76 5.93 5.34
CA ARG A 69 2.17 5.51 5.45
C ARG A 69 3.09 6.39 4.60
N ILE A 70 2.75 6.62 3.33
CA ILE A 70 3.50 7.52 2.44
C ILE A 70 3.61 8.93 3.02
N ALA A 71 2.50 9.47 3.54
CA ALA A 71 2.50 10.78 4.20
C ALA A 71 3.38 10.81 5.47
N GLY A 72 3.52 9.68 6.16
CA GLY A 72 4.42 9.50 7.31
C GLY A 72 5.90 9.48 6.91
N LEU A 73 6.25 8.79 5.83
CA LEU A 73 7.64 8.68 5.34
C LEU A 73 8.26 10.05 5.00
N GLY A 74 7.47 10.99 4.50
CA GLY A 74 7.93 12.35 4.20
C GLY A 74 8.31 13.20 5.43
N LYS A 75 7.83 12.85 6.62
CA LYS A 75 8.05 13.65 7.85
C LYS A 75 9.43 13.45 8.48
N GLY A 76 10.19 12.44 8.06
CA GLY A 76 11.56 12.20 8.53
C GLY A 76 12.60 13.25 8.08
N ARG A 77 12.25 14.17 7.16
CA ARG A 77 13.16 15.20 6.63
C ARG A 77 13.25 16.50 7.46
N ASN A 78 12.48 16.64 8.54
CA ASN A 78 12.37 17.90 9.29
C ASN A 78 12.84 17.83 10.76
N GLN A 79 13.66 16.85 11.13
CA GLN A 79 14.34 16.82 12.43
C GLN A 79 15.81 16.43 12.23
N GLY A 80 16.70 17.43 12.16
CA GLY A 80 18.16 17.26 12.13
C GLY A 80 18.83 17.90 10.93
#